data_AF-A0A536Q5A9-F1
#
_entry.id   AF-A0A536Q5A9-F1
#
_cell.length_a   1.000
_cell.length_b   1.000
_cell.length_c   1.000
_cell.angle_alpha   90.00
_cell.angle_beta   90.00
_cell.angle_gamma   90.00
#
_symmetry.space_group_name_H-M   'P 1'
#
loop_
_entity.id
_entity.type
_entity.pdbx_description
1 polymer ?
#
loop_
_entity_poly.entity_id
_entity_poly.type
_entity_poly.pdbx_seq_one_letter_code
_entity_poly.pdbx_strand_id
1 'polypeptide(L)'
;RRYLHLSELGRMYKLDALLDPQGAAALRAAIDSLNQPLGEDDVRSPKQRRADALVEIVHQALDRGTLPRRNGGPAPHQRQHQHRSPEGRAGHGLGGGVRA
;
A
#
# COMPACT_ATOMS: atom_id res chain seq x y z
N ARG A 1 -24.88 -1.52 11.53
CA ARG A 1 -24.40 -1.91 10.18
C ARG A 1 -22.89 -1.72 10.17
N ARG A 2 -22.10 -2.71 9.75
CA ARG A 2 -20.63 -2.60 9.65
C ARG A 2 -20.28 -2.47 8.18
N TYR A 3 -19.33 -1.60 7.83
CA TYR A 3 -18.91 -1.42 6.45
C TYR A 3 -17.44 -1.00 6.38
N LEU A 4 -16.82 -1.22 5.23
CA LEU A 4 -15.50 -0.72 4.89
C LEU A 4 -15.55 -0.29 3.42
N HIS A 5 -15.14 0.95 3.16
CA HIS A 5 -15.13 1.57 1.86
C HIS A 5 -13.74 2.10 1.57
N LEU A 6 -13.24 1.81 0.37
CA LEU A 6 -11.98 2.35 -0.12
C LEU A 6 -12.29 3.14 -1.39
N SER A 7 -12.05 4.45 -1.35
CA SER A 7 -12.28 5.35 -2.47
C SER A 7 -10.95 5.91 -2.97
N GLU A 8 -10.77 6.00 -4.28
CA GLU A 8 -9.62 6.68 -4.86
C GLU A 8 -9.77 8.21 -4.79
N LEU A 9 -8.69 8.90 -4.45
CA LEU A 9 -8.57 10.35 -4.41
C LEU A 9 -7.24 10.76 -5.07
N GLY A 10 -7.21 10.71 -6.41
CA GLY A 10 -6.01 10.98 -7.19
C GLY A 10 -4.95 9.90 -6.97
N ARG A 11 -3.80 10.26 -6.38
CA ARG A 11 -2.72 9.30 -6.05
C ARG A 11 -2.87 8.65 -4.67
N MET A 12 -3.91 8.99 -3.91
CA MET A 12 -4.15 8.49 -2.56
C MET A 12 -5.48 7.75 -2.50
N TYR A 13 -5.63 6.86 -1.53
CA TYR A 13 -6.90 6.19 -1.25
C TYR A 13 -7.44 6.63 0.11
N LYS A 14 -8.74 6.92 0.17
CA LYS A 14 -9.48 7.17 1.41
C LYS A 14 -10.10 5.86 1.88
N LEU A 15 -9.80 5.49 3.12
CA LEU A 15 -10.48 4.41 3.84
C LEU A 15 -11.57 5.00 4.75
N ASP A 16 -12.80 4.50 4.63
CA ASP A 16 -13.93 4.82 5.51
C ASP A 16 -14.49 3.51 6.06
N ALA A 17 -14.51 3.34 7.39
CA ALA A 17 -14.93 2.08 7.99
C ALA A 17 -15.78 2.30 9.25
N LEU A 18 -16.79 1.45 9.40
CA LEU A 18 -17.61 1.34 10.60
C LEU A 18 -17.50 -0.09 11.13
N LEU A 19 -16.86 -0.22 12.28
CA LEU A 19 -16.61 -1.49 12.96
C LEU A 19 -17.50 -1.60 14.20
N ASP A 20 -17.72 -2.82 14.68
CA ASP A 20 -18.25 -3.03 16.03
C ASP A 20 -17.19 -2.69 17.10
N PRO A 21 -17.59 -2.51 18.37
CA PRO A 21 -16.66 -2.13 19.43
C PRO A 21 -15.49 -3.10 19.61
N GLN A 22 -15.72 -4.41 19.47
CA GLN A 22 -14.67 -5.42 19.62
C GLN A 22 -13.67 -5.34 18.46
N GLY A 23 -14.16 -5.28 17.22
CA GLY A 23 -13.34 -5.11 16.03
C GLY A 23 -12.56 -3.78 16.04
N ALA A 24 -13.19 -2.69 16.47
CA ALA A 24 -12.55 -1.39 16.63
C ALA A 24 -11.45 -1.42 17.70
N ALA A 25 -11.70 -2.07 18.84
CA ALA A 25 -10.70 -2.21 19.91
C ALA A 25 -9.49 -3.01 19.45
N ALA A 26 -9.71 -4.13 18.75
CA ALA A 26 -8.62 -4.95 18.20
C ALA A 26 -7.78 -4.19 17.16
N LEU A 27 -8.44 -3.50 16.21
CA LEU A 27 -7.76 -2.69 15.21
C LEU A 27 -6.95 -1.57 15.86
N ARG A 28 -7.53 -0.89 16.85
CA ARG A 28 -6.85 0.17 17.58
C ARG A 28 -5.63 -0.35 18.33
N ALA A 29 -5.74 -1.49 19.02
CA ALA A 29 -4.61 -2.10 19.73
C ALA A 29 -3.45 -2.46 18.79
N ALA A 30 -3.76 -3.00 17.61
CA ALA A 30 -2.75 -3.33 16.61
C ALA A 30 -2.05 -2.06 16.08
N ILE A 31 -2.81 -1.02 15.73
CA ILE A 31 -2.25 0.26 15.28
C ILE A 31 -1.41 0.90 16.38
N ASP A 32 -1.92 0.97 17.61
CA ASP A 32 -1.24 1.60 18.74
C ASP A 32 0.08 0.89 19.08
N SER A 33 0.18 -0.43 18.82
CA SER A 33 1.41 -1.20 19.00
C SER A 33 2.54 -0.76 18.06
N LEU A 34 2.20 -0.30 16.85
CA LEU A 34 3.16 0.18 15.83
C LEU A 34 3.26 1.70 15.75
N ASN A 35 2.42 2.42 16.51
CA ASN A 35 2.38 3.89 16.54
C ASN A 35 3.42 4.50 17.51
N GLN A 36 4.39 3.70 17.97
CA GLN A 36 5.49 4.19 18.80
C GLN A 36 6.41 5.08 17.95
N PRO A 37 6.80 6.26 18.45
CA PRO A 37 7.73 7.13 17.72
C PRO A 37 9.06 6.39 17.52
N LEU A 38 9.55 6.37 16.27
CA LEU A 38 10.81 5.69 15.92
C LEU A 38 12.07 6.47 16.33
N GLY A 39 11.91 7.55 17.10
CA GLY A 39 12.99 8.39 17.62
C GLY A 39 12.57 9.85 17.78
N GLU A 40 13.51 10.67 18.24
CA GLU A 40 13.35 12.12 18.40
C GLU A 40 13.21 12.88 17.07
N ASP A 41 13.68 12.29 15.96
CA ASP A 41 13.55 12.79 14.58
C ASP A 41 12.29 12.32 13.84
N ASP A 42 11.31 11.72 14.53
CA ASP A 42 10.08 11.26 13.88
C ASP A 42 9.16 12.45 13.53
N VAL A 43 9.44 13.08 12.39
CA VAL A 43 8.70 14.22 11.83
C VAL A 43 7.32 13.85 11.28
N ARG A 44 6.92 12.57 11.32
CA ARG A 44 5.59 12.15 10.85
C ARG A 44 4.54 12.56 11.84
N SER A 45 3.46 13.15 11.33
CA SER A 45 2.30 13.44 12.16
C SER A 45 1.71 12.15 12.74
N PRO A 46 1.05 12.20 13.91
CA PRO A 46 0.37 11.04 14.48
C PRO A 46 -0.64 10.38 13.54
N LYS A 47 -1.22 11.14 12.59
CA LYS A 47 -2.12 10.61 11.56
C LYS A 47 -1.38 9.79 10.51
N GLN A 48 -0.21 10.24 10.08
CA GLN A 48 0.63 9.51 9.12
C GLN A 48 1.15 8.21 9.75
N ARG A 49 1.65 8.26 11.00
CA ARG A 49 2.11 7.04 11.69
C ARG A 49 1.02 5.97 11.80
N ARG A 50 -0.22 6.36 12.08
CA ARG A 50 -1.36 5.41 12.10
C ARG A 50 -1.65 4.81 10.73
N ALA A 51 -1.53 5.60 9.65
CA ALA A 51 -1.71 5.12 8.30
C ALA A 51 -0.60 4.13 7.92
N ASP A 52 0.66 4.47 8.22
CA ASP A 52 1.81 3.59 8.00
C ASP A 52 1.68 2.29 8.81
N ALA A 53 1.30 2.38 10.09
CA ALA A 53 1.06 1.21 10.95
C ALA A 53 -0.01 0.28 10.37
N LEU A 54 -1.11 0.83 9.86
CA LEU A 54 -2.17 0.02 9.23
C LEU A 54 -1.64 -0.71 7.98
N VAL A 55 -0.88 -0.02 7.14
CA VAL A 55 -0.26 -0.58 5.93
C VAL A 55 0.72 -1.70 6.32
N GLU A 56 1.57 -1.47 7.31
CA GLU A 56 2.52 -2.45 7.83
C GLU A 56 1.82 -3.72 8.36
N ILE A 57 0.74 -3.58 9.15
CA ILE A 57 -0.04 -4.73 9.63
C ILE A 57 -0.56 -5.58 8.47
N VAL A 58 -1.09 -4.92 7.43
CA VAL A 58 -1.62 -5.60 6.24
C VAL A 58 -0.49 -6.31 5.48
N HIS A 59 0.66 -5.66 5.30
CA HIS A 59 1.83 -6.27 4.67
C HIS A 59 2.37 -7.44 5.48
N GLN A 60 2.49 -7.33 6.80
CA GLN A 60 2.92 -8.43 7.67
C GLN A 60 1.97 -9.62 7.60
N ALA A 61 0.65 -9.38 7.54
CA ALA A 61 -0.33 -10.45 7.40
C ALA A 61 -0.25 -11.14 6.02
N LEU A 62 0.01 -10.37 4.96
CA LEU A 62 0.22 -10.87 3.60
C LEU A 62 1.51 -11.69 3.50
N ASP A 63 2.61 -11.16 4.00
CA ASP A 63 3.96 -11.76 3.96
C ASP A 63 4.04 -13.06 4.76
N ARG A 64 3.47 -13.06 5.98
CA ARG A 64 3.41 -14.27 6.81
C ARG A 64 2.45 -15.33 6.26
N GLY A 65 1.68 -15.03 5.22
CA GLY A 65 0.68 -15.93 4.65
C GLY A 65 -0.43 -16.31 5.65
N THR A 66 -0.61 -15.52 6.70
CA THR A 66 -1.55 -15.82 7.80
C THR A 66 -2.97 -15.34 7.50
N LEU A 67 -3.20 -14.73 6.33
CA LEU A 67 -4.54 -14.37 5.92
C LEU A 67 -5.41 -15.64 5.82
N PRO A 68 -6.55 -15.69 6.52
CA PRO A 68 -7.45 -16.83 6.46
C PRO A 68 -7.89 -17.03 5.01
N ARG A 69 -7.47 -18.16 4.42
CA ARG A 69 -7.78 -18.57 3.05
C ARG A 69 -9.23 -19.05 2.98
N ARG A 70 -10.18 -18.11 3.01
CA ARG A 70 -11.60 -18.46 3.09
C ARG A 70 -12.12 -19.15 1.82
N ASN A 71 -11.49 -18.92 0.65
CA ASN A 71 -12.03 -19.35 -0.65
C ASN A 71 -11.00 -20.02 -1.61
N GLY A 72 -10.03 -20.82 -1.13
CA GLY A 72 -9.22 -21.70 -2.00
C GLY A 72 -8.35 -21.05 -3.12
N GLY A 73 -8.49 -19.75 -3.38
CA GLY A 73 -7.76 -19.03 -4.41
C GLY A 73 -6.27 -18.90 -4.12
N PRO A 74 -5.44 -18.63 -5.13
CA PRO A 74 -4.02 -18.36 -4.94
C PRO A 74 -3.83 -17.22 -3.94
N ALA A 75 -2.78 -17.29 -3.12
CA ALA A 75 -2.42 -16.21 -2.21
C ALA A 75 -2.37 -14.88 -3.00
N PRO A 76 -2.89 -13.77 -2.45
CA PRO A 76 -2.81 -12.47 -3.11
C PRO A 76 -1.33 -12.08 -3.24
N HIS A 77 -0.74 -12.42 -4.38
CA HIS A 77 0.58 -11.92 -4.75
C HIS A 77 0.45 -10.41 -4.98
N GLN A 78 1.05 -9.61 -4.11
CA GLN A 78 1.12 -8.17 -4.34
C GLN A 78 1.92 -7.94 -5.63
N ARG A 79 1.24 -7.56 -6.72
CA ARG A 79 1.92 -6.96 -7.86
C ARG A 79 2.46 -5.62 -7.39
N GLN A 80 3.76 -5.55 -7.12
CA GLN A 80 4.41 -4.26 -7.00
C GLN A 80 4.24 -3.53 -8.34
N HIS A 81 3.53 -2.39 -8.31
CA HIS A 81 3.48 -1.48 -9.44
C HIS A 81 4.89 -0.92 -9.63
N GLN A 82 5.71 -1.59 -10.44
CA GLN A 82 6.99 -1.05 -10.86
C GLN A 82 6.70 0.23 -11.65
N HIS A 83 7.10 1.37 -11.08
CA HIS A 83 7.05 2.67 -11.74
C HIS A 83 8.07 2.63 -12.89
N ARG A 84 7.63 2.22 -14.08
CA ARG A 84 8.46 2.31 -15.28
C ARG A 84 8.47 3.76 -15.73
N SER A 85 9.50 4.50 -15.35
CA SER A 85 9.80 5.82 -15.91
C SER A 85 9.94 5.70 -17.45
N PRO A 86 9.31 6.59 -18.23
CA PRO A 86 9.57 6.68 -19.66
C PRO A 86 10.77 7.59 -19.88
N GLU A 87 11.98 7.09 -19.63
CA GLU A 87 13.19 7.86 -19.94
C GLU A 87 13.75 7.46 -21.31
N GLY A 88 13.44 8.33 -22.28
CA GLY A 88 14.39 8.84 -23.27
C GLY A 88 15.22 7.86 -24.07
N ARG A 89 14.78 7.58 -25.31
CA ARG A 89 15.71 7.31 -26.41
C ARG A 89 15.45 8.29 -27.55
N ALA A 90 16.01 9.48 -27.40
CA ALA A 90 16.43 10.30 -28.52
C ALA A 90 17.91 9.99 -28.80
N GLY A 91 18.21 9.65 -30.05
CA GLY A 91 19.54 9.30 -30.58
C GLY A 91 19.35 8.74 -31.98
N HIS A 92 19.04 9.58 -32.98
CA HIS A 92 20.00 10.26 -33.84
C HIS A 92 20.95 9.28 -34.55
N GLY A 93 20.73 9.09 -35.85
CA GLY A 93 21.54 8.26 -36.74
C GLY A 93 21.12 8.43 -38.19
N LEU A 94 21.61 9.50 -38.80
CA LEU A 94 21.53 9.84 -40.22
C LEU A 94 22.35 8.81 -41.04
N GLY A 95 21.92 8.46 -42.26
CA GLY A 95 22.85 7.97 -43.28
C GLY A 95 22.34 6.94 -44.28
N GLY A 96 21.87 7.43 -45.44
CA GLY A 96 22.31 7.03 -46.78
C GLY A 96 22.18 5.57 -47.26
N GLY A 97 21.50 5.38 -48.40
CA GLY A 97 21.64 4.14 -49.17
C GLY A 97 20.63 3.94 -50.30
N VAL A 98 20.65 4.82 -51.30
CA VAL A 98 20.03 4.59 -52.61
C VAL A 98 20.77 3.48 -53.36
N ARG A 99 20.06 2.45 -53.84
CA ARG A 99 20.37 1.62 -55.02
C ARG A 99 19.04 1.05 -55.54
N ALA A 100 18.55 1.53 -56.68
CA ALA A 100 18.86 1.13 -58.05
C ALA A 100 18.17 -0.19 -58.41
#